data_AF-A0A0D0DR81-F1
#
_entry.id   AF-A0A0D0DR81-F1
#
_cell.length_a   1.000
_cell.length_b   1.000
_cell.length_c   1.000
_cell.angle_alpha   90.00
_cell.angle_beta   90.00
_cell.angle_gamma   90.00
#
_symmetry.space_group_name_H-M   'P 1'
#
loop_
_entity.id
_entity.type
_entity.pdbx_description
1 polymer ?
#
loop_
_entity_poly.entity_id
_entity_poly.type
_entity_poly.pdbx_seq_one_letter_code
_entity_poly.pdbx_strand_id
1 'polypeptide(L)'
;SRQWRLLRLLKWASFGHQQDSQKPGSLVLFCSTCPQPGINVYPDATNDLSNWKYNWTLIMDGNFKAEHLHDRQIDGLVWLMDGSCFMWSSCNNHRAVNQANSSRARLEATGIGATACARHGCFVPHLVVDFF
;
A
#
# COMPACT_ATOMS: atom_id res chain seq x y z
N SER A 1 15.20 11.75 11.12
CA SER A 1 14.50 10.95 12.14
C SER A 1 13.35 10.17 11.51
N ARG A 2 13.33 8.84 11.62
CA ARG A 2 12.24 7.97 11.10
C ARG A 2 11.00 8.01 12.00
N GLN A 3 11.19 8.09 13.32
CA GLN A 3 10.12 8.20 14.32
C GLN A 3 9.25 9.46 14.13
N TRP A 4 9.86 10.60 13.77
CA TRP A 4 9.09 11.84 13.50
C TRP A 4 8.15 11.70 12.31
N ARG A 5 8.55 10.97 11.26
CA ARG A 5 7.70 10.73 10.08
C ARG A 5 6.52 9.83 10.42
N LEU A 6 6.77 8.79 11.23
CA LEU A 6 5.72 7.93 11.80
C LEU A 6 4.70 8.75 12.58
N LEU A 7 5.13 9.55 13.55
CA LEU A 7 4.24 10.37 14.37
C LEU A 7 3.40 11.35 13.54
N ARG A 8 4.00 11.97 12.50
CA ARG A 8 3.24 12.83 11.58
C ARG A 8 2.16 12.07 10.82
N LEU A 9 2.47 10.87 10.35
CA LEU A 9 1.56 10.05 9.58
C LEU A 9 0.39 9.55 10.46
N LEU A 10 0.68 9.10 11.68
CA LEU A 10 -0.35 8.76 12.68
C LEU A 10 -1.26 9.96 12.98
N LYS A 11 -0.67 11.15 13.15
CA LYS A 11 -1.44 12.39 13.36
C LYS A 11 -2.37 12.70 12.19
N TRP A 12 -1.88 12.57 10.95
CA TRP A 12 -2.68 12.82 9.75
C TRP A 12 -3.80 11.82 9.54
N ALA A 13 -3.58 10.56 9.93
CA ALA A 13 -4.59 9.52 9.89
C ALA A 13 -5.52 9.49 11.12
N SER A 14 -5.44 10.50 12.00
CA SER A 14 -6.24 10.64 13.23
C SER A 14 -6.00 9.58 14.32
N PHE A 15 -4.88 8.85 14.26
CA PHE A 15 -4.46 7.86 15.26
C PHE A 15 -3.63 8.46 16.41
N GLY A 16 -3.68 9.77 16.64
CA GLY A 16 -2.89 10.44 17.69
C GLY A 16 -3.34 10.14 19.13
N HIS A 17 -4.61 9.80 19.33
CA HIS A 17 -5.23 9.60 20.65
C HIS A 17 -6.06 8.32 20.77
N GLN A 18 -6.11 7.48 19.72
CA GLN A 18 -6.85 6.22 19.77
C GLN A 18 -6.01 5.12 20.43
N GLN A 19 -6.65 4.30 21.27
CA GLN A 19 -6.04 3.10 21.85
C GLN A 19 -6.16 1.89 20.91
N ASP A 20 -7.03 1.96 19.92
CA ASP A 20 -7.22 0.89 18.94
C ASP A 20 -6.00 0.74 18.03
N SER A 21 -5.69 -0.51 17.67
CA SER A 21 -4.66 -0.79 16.68
C SER A 21 -5.11 -0.32 15.29
N GLN A 22 -4.14 0.13 14.49
CA GLN A 22 -4.41 0.53 13.11
C GLN A 22 -4.81 -0.69 12.30
N LYS A 23 -5.83 -0.54 11.46
CA LYS A 23 -6.11 -1.54 10.43
C LYS A 23 -5.09 -1.39 9.31
N PRO A 24 -4.80 -2.45 8.54
CA PRO A 24 -4.19 -2.29 7.22
C PRO A 24 -4.87 -1.16 6.45
N GLY A 25 -4.13 -0.46 5.61
CA GLY A 25 -4.49 0.71 4.79
C GLY A 25 -5.11 1.92 5.47
N SER A 26 -5.43 1.87 6.76
CA SER A 26 -6.15 2.94 7.46
C SER A 26 -5.32 4.22 7.67
N LEU A 27 -4.01 4.13 7.45
CA LEU A 27 -3.07 5.22 7.61
C LEU A 27 -2.84 6.05 6.35
N VAL A 28 -3.52 5.70 5.26
CA VAL A 28 -3.30 6.31 3.95
C VAL A 28 -4.61 6.80 3.36
N LEU A 29 -4.56 8.02 2.83
CA LEU A 29 -5.64 8.57 2.03
C LEU A 29 -5.49 8.14 0.58
N PHE A 30 -6.58 7.61 0.00
CA PHE A 30 -6.66 7.45 -1.45
C PHE A 30 -6.76 8.81 -2.17
N CYS A 31 -6.62 8.81 -3.49
CA CYS A 31 -6.64 10.01 -4.33
C CYS A 31 -7.85 10.92 -4.03
N SER A 32 -7.60 12.10 -3.44
CA SER A 32 -8.64 13.07 -3.05
C SER A 32 -9.47 13.59 -4.22
N THR A 33 -8.93 13.54 -5.43
CA THR A 33 -9.59 14.01 -6.65
C THR A 33 -10.36 12.89 -7.35
N CYS A 34 -10.09 11.63 -7.01
CA CYS A 34 -10.89 10.53 -7.53
C CYS A 34 -12.29 10.55 -6.91
N PRO A 35 -13.31 10.15 -7.68
CA PRO A 35 -14.66 9.92 -7.17
C PRO A 35 -14.65 8.98 -5.96
N GLN A 36 -15.13 9.41 -4.80
CA GLN A 36 -15.21 8.61 -3.59
C GLN A 36 -16.62 8.76 -3.02
N PRO A 37 -17.53 7.81 -3.30
CA PRO A 37 -18.89 7.83 -2.77
C PRO A 37 -18.90 7.98 -1.24
N GLY A 38 -19.66 8.95 -0.74
CA GLY A 38 -19.74 9.28 0.69
C GLY A 38 -18.61 10.16 1.23
N ILE A 39 -17.60 10.52 0.41
CA ILE A 39 -16.51 11.43 0.79
C ILE A 39 -16.54 12.70 -0.05
N ASN A 40 -16.47 12.56 -1.38
CA ASN A 40 -16.51 13.69 -2.32
C ASN A 40 -17.50 13.49 -3.48
N VAL A 41 -18.25 12.38 -3.47
CA VAL A 41 -19.39 12.12 -4.36
C VAL A 41 -20.60 11.81 -3.50
N TYR A 42 -21.66 12.61 -3.64
CA TYR A 42 -22.90 12.47 -2.88
C TYR A 42 -24.02 11.97 -3.79
N PRO A 43 -24.61 10.80 -3.51
CA PRO A 43 -25.53 10.11 -4.42
C PRO A 43 -26.87 10.82 -4.62
N ASP A 44 -27.27 11.70 -3.72
CA ASP A 44 -28.48 12.52 -3.80
C ASP A 44 -28.40 13.63 -4.87
N ALA A 45 -27.20 14.14 -5.16
CA ALA A 45 -26.98 15.18 -6.17
C ALA A 45 -26.76 14.62 -7.59
N THR A 46 -26.38 13.36 -7.72
CA THR A 46 -25.94 12.75 -8.98
C THR A 46 -26.60 11.40 -9.16
N ASN A 47 -27.79 11.39 -9.76
CA ASN A 47 -28.65 10.22 -9.99
C ASN A 47 -28.05 9.11 -10.89
N ASP A 48 -26.79 9.24 -11.31
CA ASP A 48 -26.13 8.30 -12.21
C ASP A 48 -24.66 8.06 -11.86
N LEU A 49 -24.41 7.28 -10.81
CA LEU A 49 -23.07 6.76 -10.48
C LEU A 49 -22.50 5.82 -11.57
N SER A 50 -23.30 5.42 -12.57
CA SER A 50 -22.82 4.62 -13.70
C SER A 50 -22.13 5.45 -14.78
N ASN A 51 -22.18 6.79 -14.66
CA ASN A 51 -21.49 7.69 -15.57
C ASN A 51 -19.96 7.47 -15.49
N TRP A 52 -19.32 7.35 -16.66
CA TRP A 52 -17.87 7.10 -16.78
C TRP A 52 -16.99 8.09 -16.00
N LYS A 53 -17.49 9.30 -15.72
CA LYS A 53 -16.81 10.30 -14.90
C LYS A 53 -16.51 9.79 -13.48
N TYR A 54 -17.38 8.94 -12.93
CA TYR A 54 -17.24 8.36 -11.60
C TYR A 54 -16.41 7.07 -11.57
N ASN A 55 -16.06 6.50 -12.73
CA ASN A 55 -15.27 5.29 -12.80
C ASN A 55 -13.83 5.54 -12.32
N TRP A 56 -13.25 4.55 -11.64
CA TRP A 56 -11.82 4.52 -11.36
C TRP A 56 -11.06 3.87 -12.51
N THR A 57 -10.04 4.57 -12.99
CA THR A 57 -9.01 3.96 -13.84
C THR A 57 -7.82 3.65 -12.94
N LEU A 58 -7.50 2.37 -12.81
CA LEU A 58 -6.40 1.86 -12.00
C LEU A 58 -5.32 1.33 -12.93
N ILE A 59 -4.05 1.59 -12.58
CA ILE A 59 -2.88 0.98 -13.19
C ILE A 59 -2.19 0.13 -12.15
N MET A 60 -1.68 -1.02 -12.59
CA MET A 60 -0.88 -1.91 -11.76
C MET A 60 0.50 -2.02 -12.39
N ASP A 61 1.53 -1.91 -11.56
CA ASP A 61 2.91 -2.14 -11.96
C ASP A 61 3.65 -2.90 -10.87
N GLY A 62 4.72 -3.60 -11.24
CA GLY A 62 5.52 -4.40 -10.34
C GLY A 62 7.00 -4.33 -10.64
N ASN A 63 7.79 -4.03 -9.61
CA ASN A 63 9.24 -4.16 -9.67
C ASN A 63 9.67 -5.52 -9.12
N PHE A 64 10.00 -6.44 -10.03
CA PHE A 64 10.46 -7.80 -9.72
C PHE A 64 11.94 -7.90 -9.33
N LYS A 65 12.62 -6.76 -9.14
CA LYS A 65 14.00 -6.67 -8.64
C LYS A 65 14.11 -5.78 -7.40
N ALA A 66 12.98 -5.38 -6.80
CA ALA A 66 12.95 -4.72 -5.51
C ALA A 66 13.19 -5.75 -4.39
N GLU A 67 14.38 -6.33 -4.37
CA GLU A 67 14.74 -7.37 -3.43
C GLU A 67 14.98 -6.76 -2.04
N HIS A 68 14.30 -7.33 -1.04
CA HIS A 68 14.56 -7.04 0.36
C HIS A 68 15.23 -8.26 0.99
N LEU A 69 16.39 -8.05 1.63
CA LEU A 69 17.15 -9.10 2.30
C LEU A 69 16.82 -9.09 3.78
N HIS A 70 16.73 -10.27 4.38
CA HIS A 70 16.71 -10.37 5.84
C HIS A 70 17.97 -9.71 6.40
N ASP A 71 17.78 -8.88 7.44
CA ASP A 71 18.89 -8.29 8.15
C ASP A 71 19.77 -9.39 8.78
N ARG A 72 21.06 -9.09 8.94
CA ARG A 72 22.03 -10.01 9.56
C ARG A 72 21.82 -10.14 11.07
N GLN A 73 21.22 -9.13 11.71
CA GLN A 73 21.01 -9.09 13.16
C GLN A 73 19.53 -8.87 13.46
N ILE A 74 18.85 -9.92 13.89
CA ILE A 74 17.41 -9.91 14.19
C ILE A 74 17.16 -9.32 15.59
N ASP A 75 18.07 -9.59 16.53
CA ASP A 75 17.97 -9.18 17.94
C ASP A 75 18.31 -7.69 18.11
N GLY A 76 17.31 -6.82 17.92
CA GLY A 76 17.43 -5.37 18.12
C GLY A 76 16.65 -4.53 17.12
N LEU A 77 16.03 -5.15 16.11
CA LEU A 77 15.24 -4.43 15.12
C LEU A 77 13.88 -4.03 15.68
N VAL A 78 13.64 -2.73 15.74
CA VAL A 78 12.33 -2.16 16.03
C VAL A 78 11.73 -1.66 14.73
N TRP A 79 10.77 -2.41 14.20
CA TRP A 79 9.94 -1.96 13.08
C TRP A 79 9.11 -0.76 13.53
N LEU A 80 9.27 0.36 12.82
CA LEU A 80 8.48 1.56 13.09
C LEU A 80 7.07 1.47 12.51
N MET A 81 6.87 0.59 11.55
CA MET A 81 5.58 0.27 10.93
C MET A 81 5.60 -1.20 10.53
N ASP A 82 4.43 -1.81 10.56
CA ASP A 82 4.12 -3.16 10.12
C ASP A 82 3.81 -3.25 8.61
N GLY A 83 4.10 -2.20 7.84
CA GLY A 83 3.79 -2.14 6.40
C GLY A 83 2.33 -1.82 6.07
N SER A 84 1.45 -1.73 7.09
CA SER A 84 0.01 -1.54 6.95
C SER A 84 -0.42 -0.25 6.27
N CYS A 85 0.45 0.67 5.86
CA CYS A 85 0.02 1.88 5.16
C CYS A 85 -0.55 1.57 3.76
N PHE A 86 0.21 0.86 2.94
CA PHE A 86 -0.19 0.51 1.58
C PHE A 86 -0.17 -1.00 1.34
N MET A 87 0.56 -1.74 2.17
CA MET A 87 0.82 -3.15 1.96
C MET A 87 -0.42 -3.99 2.28
N TRP A 88 -0.64 -4.98 1.46
CA TRP A 88 -1.60 -6.06 1.62
C TRP A 88 -0.84 -7.40 1.60
N SER A 89 -1.50 -8.46 2.07
CA SER A 89 -0.91 -9.79 2.26
C SER A 89 -0.05 -10.28 1.07
N SER A 90 0.96 -11.10 1.37
CA SER A 90 1.90 -11.70 0.41
C SER A 90 1.25 -12.27 -0.85
N CYS A 91 1.82 -11.98 -2.02
CA CYS A 91 1.47 -12.64 -3.28
C CYS A 91 2.48 -13.75 -3.59
N ASN A 92 2.01 -15.01 -3.56
CA ASN A 92 2.86 -16.18 -3.71
C ASN A 92 2.75 -16.77 -5.12
N ASN A 93 3.77 -17.56 -5.49
CA ASN A 93 3.75 -18.46 -6.66
C ASN A 93 4.05 -17.80 -8.03
N HIS A 94 4.90 -16.77 -8.04
CA HIS A 94 5.36 -16.13 -9.28
C HIS A 94 6.52 -16.91 -9.92
N ARG A 95 6.21 -17.86 -10.81
CA ARG A 95 7.20 -18.76 -11.43
C ARG A 95 8.43 -18.05 -12.02
N ALA A 96 8.23 -16.93 -12.72
CA ALA A 96 9.33 -16.19 -13.35
C ALA A 96 10.27 -15.53 -12.31
N VAL A 97 9.71 -14.98 -11.25
CA VAL A 97 10.46 -14.32 -10.17
C VAL A 97 11.22 -15.35 -9.36
N ASN A 98 10.57 -16.46 -9.03
CA ASN A 98 11.14 -17.51 -8.20
C ASN A 98 12.28 -18.23 -8.95
N GLN A 99 12.15 -18.38 -10.27
CA GLN A 99 13.23 -18.91 -11.11
C GLN A 99 14.41 -17.95 -11.18
N ALA A 100 14.17 -16.65 -11.38
CA ALA A 100 15.22 -15.63 -11.45
C ALA A 100 15.99 -15.48 -10.12
N ASN A 101 15.31 -15.69 -9.00
CA ASN A 101 15.87 -15.59 -7.65
C ASN A 101 16.31 -16.93 -7.04
N SER A 102 16.27 -18.03 -7.80
CA SER A 102 16.63 -19.37 -7.33
C SER A 102 18.04 -19.50 -6.75
N SER A 103 18.97 -18.63 -7.16
CA SER A 103 20.34 -18.60 -6.66
C SER A 103 20.56 -17.66 -5.47
N ARG A 104 19.56 -16.86 -5.10
CA ARG A 104 19.64 -15.90 -3.99
C ARG A 104 19.03 -16.52 -2.72
N ALA A 105 19.80 -16.51 -1.63
CA ALA A 105 19.33 -16.97 -0.33
C ALA A 105 18.99 -15.76 0.58
N ARG A 106 18.09 -15.96 1.54
CA ARG A 106 17.70 -14.99 2.60
C ARG A 106 16.95 -13.74 2.13
N LEU A 107 16.18 -13.84 1.04
CA LEU A 107 15.27 -12.77 0.62
C LEU A 107 14.02 -12.77 1.51
N GLU A 108 13.67 -11.60 2.03
CA GLU A 108 12.39 -11.29 2.69
C GLU A 108 11.33 -10.95 1.64
N ALA A 109 11.71 -10.27 0.56
CA ALA A 109 10.85 -10.02 -0.61
C ALA A 109 11.69 -10.10 -1.88
N THR A 110 11.11 -10.62 -2.96
CA THR A 110 11.74 -10.72 -4.29
C THR A 110 11.35 -9.58 -5.22
N GLY A 111 10.33 -8.82 -4.85
CA GLY A 111 9.88 -7.63 -5.56
C GLY A 111 8.66 -7.01 -4.90
N ILE A 112 8.15 -5.93 -5.50
CA ILE A 112 6.98 -5.21 -5.01
C ILE A 112 6.02 -4.91 -6.15
N GLY A 113 4.74 -5.15 -5.95
CA GLY A 113 3.64 -4.75 -6.83
C GLY A 113 2.85 -3.62 -6.21
N ALA A 114 2.37 -2.68 -7.01
CA ALA A 114 1.52 -1.59 -6.54
C ALA A 114 0.42 -1.27 -7.54
N THR A 115 -0.76 -0.95 -7.03
CA THR A 115 -1.85 -0.35 -7.80
C THR A 115 -1.90 1.15 -7.52
N ALA A 116 -2.01 1.95 -8.57
CA ALA A 116 -2.19 3.39 -8.48
C ALA A 116 -3.37 3.86 -9.32
N CYS A 117 -3.90 5.01 -8.97
CA CYS A 117 -4.83 5.73 -9.82
C CYS A 117 -4.13 6.17 -11.12
N ALA A 118 -4.65 5.77 -12.26
CA ALA A 118 -4.10 6.15 -13.57
C ALA A 118 -4.22 7.66 -13.85
N ARG A 119 -5.27 8.31 -13.32
CA ARG A 119 -5.55 9.72 -13.57
C ARG A 119 -4.66 10.67 -12.77
N HIS A 120 -4.26 10.28 -11.56
CA HIS A 120 -3.61 11.19 -10.61
C HIS A 120 -2.34 10.61 -9.96
N GLY A 121 -1.97 9.38 -10.28
CA GLY A 121 -0.74 8.73 -9.78
C GLY A 121 -0.74 8.38 -8.29
N CYS A 122 -1.84 8.57 -7.57
CA CYS A 122 -1.89 8.21 -6.14
C CYS A 122 -2.00 6.69 -5.98
N PHE A 123 -1.18 6.11 -5.12
CA PHE A 123 -1.30 4.69 -4.75
C PHE A 123 -2.64 4.41 -4.08
N VAL A 124 -3.23 3.27 -4.44
CA VAL A 124 -4.44 2.79 -3.78
C VAL A 124 -4.02 2.18 -2.44
N PRO A 125 -4.60 2.61 -1.31
CA PRO A 125 -4.39 1.93 -0.02
C PRO A 125 -4.69 0.43 -0.18
N HIS A 126 -3.92 -0.42 0.51
CA HIS A 126 -4.07 -1.89 0.48
C HIS A 126 -3.86 -2.59 -0.86
N LEU A 127 -3.30 -1.93 -1.87
CA LEU A 127 -2.98 -2.59 -3.14
C LEU A 127 -1.51 -2.51 -3.49
N VAL A 128 -0.66 -2.48 -2.45
CA VAL A 128 0.77 -2.74 -2.58
C VAL A 128 1.05 -4.12 -1.98
N VAL A 129 1.86 -4.94 -2.63
CA VAL A 129 2.15 -6.31 -2.19
C VAL A 129 3.63 -6.62 -2.39
N ASP A 130 4.20 -7.37 -1.46
CA ASP A 130 5.49 -7.99 -1.67
C ASP A 130 5.33 -9.31 -2.45
N PHE A 131 6.23 -9.50 -3.41
CA PHE A 131 6.40 -10.76 -4.12
C PHE A 131 7.38 -11.66 -3.35
N PHE A 132 7.09 -12.95 -3.32
CA PHE A 132 7.90 -13.98 -2.65
C PHE A 132 8.32 -15.08 -3.63
#